data_AF-A0A434W9G9-F1
#
_entry.id   AF-A0A434W9G9-F1
#
_cell.length_a   1.000
_cell.length_b   1.000
_cell.length_c   1.000
_cell.angle_alpha   90.00
_cell.angle_beta   90.00
_cell.angle_gamma   90.00
#
_symmetry.space_group_name_H-M   'P 1'
#
loop_
_entity.id
_entity.type
_entity.pdbx_description
1 polymer ?
#
loop_
_entity_poly.entity_id
_entity_poly.type
_entity_poly.pdbx_seq_one_letter_code
_entity_poly.pdbx_strand_id
1 'polypeptide(L)' 'MSPTFAVAFGGGGARGLAHIHAIEALDDLGIKPVAIAGSSIGAIMGAGMAAGMRGADIHAYS' A
#
# COMPACT_ATOMS: atom_id res chain seq x y z
N MET A 1 11.62 22.68 2.05
CA MET A 1 11.19 21.28 2.31
C MET A 1 10.16 20.94 1.26
N SER A 2 10.33 19.85 0.50
CA SER A 2 9.28 19.37 -0.40
C SER A 2 8.13 18.77 0.42
N PRO A 3 6.86 18.85 -0.03
CA PRO A 3 5.74 18.21 0.65
C PRO A 3 5.96 16.71 0.84
N THR A 4 5.54 16.16 1.98
CA THR A 4 5.64 14.73 2.31
C THR A 4 4.29 14.21 2.79
N PHE A 5 4.06 12.90 2.68
CA PHE A 5 2.84 12.25 3.14
C PHE A 5 3.11 10.86 3.74
N ALA A 6 2.15 10.36 4.52
CA ALA A 6 2.12 9.00 5.04
C ALA A 6 0.81 8.32 4.62
N VAL A 7 0.79 6.99 4.61
CA VAL A 7 -0.39 6.18 4.24
C VAL A 7 -0.78 5.26 5.38
N ALA A 8 -2.08 5.16 5.66
CA ALA A 8 -2.65 4.25 6.66
C ALA A 8 -3.67 3.31 6.01
N PHE A 9 -3.34 2.01 5.93
CA PHE A 9 -4.20 0.98 5.36
C PHE A 9 -5.13 0.38 6.42
N GLY A 10 -6.43 0.65 6.29
CA GLY A 10 -7.45 0.09 7.18
C GLY A 10 -7.63 -1.43 7.04
N GLY A 11 -8.19 -2.06 8.07
CA GLY A 11 -8.65 -3.45 7.99
C GLY A 11 -9.96 -3.59 7.21
N GLY A 12 -10.38 -4.83 6.91
CA GLY A 12 -11.64 -5.05 6.17
C GLY A 12 -11.88 -6.47 5.64
N GLY A 13 -11.06 -7.45 6.01
CA GLY A 13 -11.12 -8.81 5.47
C GLY A 13 -10.87 -8.83 3.96
N ALA A 14 -11.56 -9.70 3.22
CA ALA A 14 -11.39 -9.84 1.77
C ALA A 14 -11.56 -8.53 0.97
N ARG A 15 -12.35 -7.56 1.47
CA ARG A 15 -12.50 -6.25 0.81
C ARG A 15 -11.22 -5.42 0.83
N GLY A 16 -10.26 -5.75 1.69
CA GLY A 16 -8.96 -5.09 1.76
C GLY A 16 -8.07 -5.32 0.52
N LEU A 17 -8.44 -6.22 -0.39
CA LEU A 17 -7.78 -6.34 -1.71
C LEU A 17 -7.89 -5.02 -2.52
N ALA A 18 -8.86 -4.17 -2.22
CA ALA A 18 -8.95 -2.84 -2.82
C ALA A 18 -7.71 -1.95 -2.56
N HIS A 19 -6.95 -2.20 -1.50
CA HIS A 19 -5.70 -1.48 -1.21
C HIS A 19 -4.63 -1.69 -2.30
N ILE A 20 -4.68 -2.81 -3.03
CA ILE A 20 -3.73 -3.09 -4.12
C ILE A 20 -3.78 -1.98 -5.18
N HIS A 21 -4.99 -1.59 -5.61
CA HIS A 21 -5.18 -0.52 -6.60
C HIS A 21 -4.70 0.84 -6.09
N ALA A 22 -4.79 1.10 -4.78
CA ALA A 22 -4.22 2.32 -4.20
C ALA A 22 -2.69 2.30 -4.27
N ILE A 23 -2.06 1.14 -4.04
CA ILE A 23 -0.60 0.99 -4.16
C ILE A 23 -0.17 1.13 -5.63
N GLU A 24 -0.88 0.48 -6.57
CA GLU A 24 -0.64 0.61 -8.01
C GLU A 24 -0.71 2.08 -8.47
N ALA A 25 -1.72 2.83 -8.00
CA ALA A 25 -1.84 4.25 -8.32
C ALA A 25 -0.67 5.09 -7.77
N LEU A 26 -0.15 4.78 -6.58
CA LEU A 26 1.02 5.46 -6.02
C LEU A 26 2.30 5.11 -6.81
N ASP A 27 2.44 3.86 -7.24
CA ASP A 27 3.54 3.42 -8.10
C ASP A 27 3.52 4.12 -9.46
N ASP A 28 2.35 4.22 -10.10
CA ASP A 28 2.17 4.91 -11.39
C ASP A 28 2.51 6.40 -11.31
N LEU A 29 2.19 7.03 -10.18
CA LEU A 29 2.55 8.42 -9.90
C LEU A 29 4.03 8.59 -9.52
N GLY A 30 4.76 7.50 -9.27
CA GLY A 30 6.16 7.53 -8.85
C GLY A 30 6.37 8.16 -7.48
N ILE A 31 5.33 8.22 -6.63
CA ILE A 31 5.39 8.84 -5.31
C ILE A 31 5.43 7.79 -4.20
N LYS A 32 6.23 8.04 -3.17
CA LYS A 32 6.41 7.13 -2.04
C LYS A 32 6.08 7.81 -0.72
N PRO A 33 5.26 7.18 0.15
CA PRO A 33 5.03 7.71 1.48
C PRO A 33 6.30 7.60 2.33
N VAL A 34 6.47 8.54 3.26
CA VAL A 34 7.61 8.52 4.21
C VAL A 34 7.35 7.61 5.41
N ALA A 35 6.09 7.21 5.62
CA ALA A 35 5.67 6.28 6.66
C ALA A 35 4.42 5.52 6.22
N ILE A 36 4.31 4.25 6.65
CA ILE A 36 3.20 3.36 6.35
C ILE A 36 2.69 2.76 7.66
N ALA A 37 1.38 2.79 7.85
CA ALA A 37 0.69 2.09 8.94
C ALA A 37 -0.38 1.16 8.35
N GLY A 38 -0.72 0.09 9.07
CA GLY A 38 -1.77 -0.81 8.62
C GLY A 38 -2.35 -1.68 9.73
N SER A 39 -3.59 -2.15 9.53
CA SER A 39 -4.29 -3.05 10.46
C SER A 39 -4.89 -4.25 9.74
N SER A 40 -4.75 -5.45 10.30
CA SER A 40 -5.23 -6.71 9.71
C SER A 40 -4.74 -6.88 8.26
N ILE A 41 -5.63 -7.06 7.28
CA ILE A 41 -5.24 -7.14 5.86
C ILE A 41 -4.49 -5.89 5.38
N GLY A 42 -4.82 -4.71 5.91
CA GLY A 42 -4.08 -3.48 5.60
C GLY A 42 -2.64 -3.50 6.10
N ALA A 43 -2.35 -4.22 7.19
CA ALA A 43 -0.97 -4.42 7.67
C ALA A 43 -0.15 -5.27 6.70
N ILE A 44 -0.76 -6.31 6.10
CA ILE A 44 -0.11 -7.14 5.08
C ILE A 44 0.22 -6.31 3.83
N MET A 45 -0.77 -5.54 3.34
CA MET A 45 -0.59 -4.67 2.17
C MET A 45 0.49 -3.60 2.43
N GLY A 46 0.41 -2.94 3.59
CA GLY A 46 1.41 -1.94 4.01
C GLY A 46 2.81 -2.52 4.19
N ALA A 47 2.92 -3.76 4.70
CA ALA A 47 4.20 -4.45 4.83
C ALA A 47 4.81 -4.78 3.46
N GLY A 48 4.01 -5.25 2.51
CA GLY A 48 4.46 -5.48 1.13
C GLY A 48 4.99 -4.21 0.47
N MET A 49 4.23 -3.11 0.55
CA MET A 49 4.67 -1.81 0.04
C MET A 49 5.96 -1.33 0.73
N ALA A 50 6.05 -1.46 2.06
CA ALA A 50 7.24 -1.09 2.82
C ALA A 50 8.47 -1.94 2.46
N ALA A 51 8.28 -3.20 2.10
CA ALA A 51 9.32 -4.10 1.60
C ALA A 51 9.75 -3.80 0.15
N GLY A 52 9.13 -2.81 -0.50
CA GLY A 52 9.45 -2.40 -1.86
C GLY A 52 8.73 -3.20 -2.95
N MET A 53 7.73 -4.01 -2.59
CA MET A 53 6.86 -4.65 -3.58
C MET A 53 6.01 -3.57 -4.27
N ARG A 54 5.89 -3.68 -5.58
CA ARG A 54 4.94 -2.88 -6.36
C ARG A 54 3.53 -3.42 -6.18
N GLY A 55 2.53 -2.58 -6.45
CA GLY A 55 1.14 -2.99 -6.46
C GLY A 55 0.89 -4.20 -7.35
N ALA A 56 1.51 -4.23 -8.53
CA ALA A 56 1.46 -5.37 -9.45
C ALA A 56 2.07 -6.67 -8.86
N ASP A 57 3.14 -6.56 -8.07
CA ASP A 57 3.74 -7.73 -7.41
C ASP A 57 2.78 -8.30 -6.36
N ILE A 58 2.11 -7.43 -5.61
CA ILE A 58 1.12 -7.84 -4.59
C ILE A 58 -0.10 -8.47 -5.26
N HIS A 59 -0.59 -7.88 -6.36
CA HIS A 59 -1.72 -8.38 -7.14
C HIS A 59 -1.48 -9.80 -7.68
N ALA A 60 -0.24 -10.16 -8.03
CA ALA A 60 0.08 -11.50 -8.50
C ALA A 60 -0.15 -12.61 -7.45
N TYR A 61 -0.30 -12.26 -6.16
CA TYR A 61 -0.49 -13.19 -5.05
C TYR A 61 -1.91 -13.18 -4.45
N SER A 62 -2.82 -12.34 -4.96
CA SER A 62 -4.21 -12.23 -4.49
C SER A 62 -5.19 -13.03 -5.33
#